data_AF-A0A9D4M9X6-F1
#
_entry.id   AF-A0A9D4M9X6-F1
#
_cell.length_a   1.000
_cell.length_b   1.000
_cell.length_c   1.000
_cell.angle_alpha   90.00
_cell.angle_beta   90.00
_cell.angle_gamma   90.00
#
_symmetry.space_group_name_H-M   'P 1'
#
loop_
_entity.id
_entity.type
_entity.pdbx_description
1 polymer ?
#
loop_
_entity_poly.entity_id
_entity_poly.type
_entity_poly.pdbx_seq_one_letter_code
_entity_poly.pdbx_strand_id
1 'polypeptide(L)'
;MFVFALYGLLAVSGALPADRVDRAVECGSQLFLTTNFGQISSHGGFNNSHNYGKNMNCIWRVQAPEGQNVELVAKDFDVEADPSCGYDYVELFDGDSVNAPSLGKFCGSVFKPISSTQRYLTLIFVTDDNQQQTGFVFFYNFTTEVIHSCLDNQFACTNGRCISTTYKCDGDDDCLDDSDEQNCPAGGGSGTNGGSGACAADEFTCPDDSCIDRDWLCDGDDDCGDGADEKVTTCRTHSPVQAACGNTDLTGTAGTIKSPNYPSNYPNDVLCIYHIIADASTTSIHFKFDNSFDVEDDDTCQYDYIKITTDDANANKHGPFCGTTAPTPFNVPGNQAFVMFKADGSTVSKGFRVDWVAHGN
;
A
#
# COMPACT_ATOMS: atom_id res chain seq x y z
N MET A 1 36.00 62.61 -16.92
CA MET A 1 36.67 61.31 -17.06
C MET A 1 36.79 60.75 -15.64
N PHE A 2 35.91 59.80 -15.31
CA PHE A 2 35.60 59.43 -13.92
C PHE A 2 36.70 58.57 -13.29
N VAL A 3 36.94 58.84 -12.01
CA VAL A 3 37.87 58.17 -11.09
C VAL A 3 37.27 56.81 -10.68
N PHE A 4 38.02 55.71 -10.86
CA PHE A 4 37.66 54.41 -10.28
C PHE A 4 38.16 54.34 -8.84
N ALA A 5 37.24 54.27 -7.88
CA ALA A 5 37.53 54.01 -6.48
C ALA A 5 37.51 52.50 -6.21
N LEU A 6 38.61 51.99 -5.63
CA LEU A 6 38.65 50.69 -4.95
C LEU A 6 37.77 50.76 -3.70
N TYR A 7 36.84 49.82 -3.56
CA TYR A 7 36.32 49.40 -2.26
C TYR A 7 36.39 47.88 -2.18
N GLY A 8 37.26 47.40 -1.30
CA GLY A 8 37.37 45.99 -0.95
C GLY A 8 36.13 45.54 -0.18
N LEU A 9 35.53 44.44 -0.62
CA LEU A 9 34.51 43.74 0.13
C LEU A 9 35.18 42.99 1.29
N LEU A 10 34.85 43.38 2.52
CA LEU A 10 35.07 42.55 3.70
C LEU A 10 34.19 41.30 3.59
N ALA A 11 34.83 40.13 3.48
CA ALA A 11 34.21 38.86 3.79
C ALA A 11 34.02 38.77 5.30
N VAL A 12 32.77 38.86 5.75
CA VAL A 12 32.40 38.40 7.10
C VAL A 12 31.80 37.02 6.93
N SER A 13 32.64 36.04 7.27
CA SER A 13 32.27 34.68 7.57
C SER A 13 31.25 34.66 8.71
N GLY A 14 30.08 34.12 8.40
CA GLY A 14 29.09 33.71 9.37
C GLY A 14 28.37 32.48 8.81
N ALA A 15 29.14 31.44 8.48
CA ALA A 15 28.55 30.13 8.30
C ALA A 15 27.87 29.77 9.62
N LEU A 16 26.55 29.66 9.60
CA LEU A 16 25.81 29.03 10.67
C LEU A 16 26.39 27.62 10.86
N PRO A 17 26.60 27.16 12.10
CA PRO A 17 27.16 25.85 12.36
C PRO A 17 26.34 24.77 11.65
N ALA A 18 27.02 23.81 11.03
CA ALA A 18 26.47 22.71 10.23
C ALA A 18 25.72 21.65 11.06
N ASP A 19 25.01 22.08 12.10
CA ASP A 19 24.13 21.26 12.96
C ASP A 19 22.68 21.81 12.99
N ARG A 20 22.35 22.75 12.10
CA ARG A 20 20.97 23.19 11.83
C ARG A 20 20.75 23.50 10.35
N VAL A 21 21.08 22.55 9.49
CA VAL A 21 20.32 22.41 8.24
C VAL A 21 19.04 21.70 8.66
N ASP A 22 17.97 22.46 8.90
CA ASP A 22 16.62 21.91 8.79
C ASP A 22 16.60 21.20 7.44
N ARG A 23 16.57 19.86 7.47
CA ARG A 23 16.42 19.07 6.25
C ARG A 23 15.08 19.49 5.68
N ALA A 24 15.10 20.34 4.66
CA ALA A 24 14.00 20.45 3.74
C ALA A 24 13.74 19.01 3.25
N VAL A 25 12.65 18.42 3.70
CA VAL A 25 12.21 17.10 3.23
C VAL A 25 11.73 17.32 1.80
N GLU A 26 12.65 17.28 0.84
CA GLU A 26 12.29 17.18 -0.58
C GLU A 26 11.67 15.79 -0.78
N CYS A 27 10.35 15.74 -0.78
CA CYS A 27 9.56 14.56 -1.12
C CYS A 27 8.92 14.78 -2.49
N GLY A 28 8.72 13.70 -3.25
CA GLY A 28 8.06 13.79 -4.55
C GLY A 28 8.86 14.55 -5.60
N SER A 29 10.15 14.22 -5.77
CA SER A 29 10.85 14.59 -7.02
C SER A 29 9.96 14.18 -8.19
N GLN A 30 9.81 15.03 -9.22
CA GLN A 30 9.04 14.74 -10.45
C GLN A 30 9.66 13.56 -11.23
N LEU A 31 9.64 12.38 -10.62
CA LEU A 31 10.22 11.15 -11.09
C LEU A 31 9.06 10.31 -11.59
N PHE A 32 9.11 9.95 -12.87
CA PHE A 32 8.32 8.84 -13.37
C PHE A 32 8.95 7.56 -12.82
N LEU A 33 8.28 6.98 -11.84
CA LEU A 33 8.61 5.66 -11.31
C LEU A 33 8.16 4.63 -12.36
N THR A 34 9.11 4.17 -13.17
CA THR A 34 8.88 3.33 -14.37
C THR A 34 9.44 1.92 -14.23
N THR A 35 10.06 1.62 -13.10
CA THR A 35 10.56 0.28 -12.79
C THR A 35 9.38 -0.63 -12.50
N ASN A 36 9.48 -1.93 -12.78
CA ASN A 36 8.38 -2.90 -12.61
C ASN A 36 7.84 -3.01 -11.17
N PHE A 37 8.45 -2.31 -10.22
CA PHE A 37 8.03 -2.12 -8.85
C PHE A 37 8.93 -1.07 -8.19
N GLY A 38 8.52 -0.60 -7.01
CA GLY A 38 9.35 0.24 -6.17
C GLY A 38 8.59 0.66 -4.91
N GLN A 39 9.21 1.55 -4.14
CA GLN A 39 8.68 2.02 -2.88
C GLN A 39 8.43 3.53 -2.91
N ILE A 40 7.39 3.95 -2.21
CA ILE A 40 7.08 5.36 -1.94
C ILE A 40 6.90 5.51 -0.43
N SER A 41 7.66 6.39 0.20
CA SER A 41 7.59 6.64 1.65
C SER A 41 7.37 8.13 1.94
N SER A 42 6.65 8.41 3.03
CA SER A 42 6.35 9.78 3.47
C SER A 42 7.58 10.54 3.97
N HIS A 43 8.64 9.83 4.36
CA HIS A 43 9.91 10.39 4.79
C HIS A 43 11.08 9.68 4.09
N GLY A 44 12.26 10.33 4.13
CA GLY A 44 13.45 9.84 3.44
C GLY A 44 14.15 8.72 4.20
N GLY A 45 14.15 7.51 3.62
CA GLY A 45 14.83 6.33 4.15
C GLY A 45 13.99 5.51 5.14
N PHE A 46 14.47 4.34 5.51
CA PHE A 46 13.73 3.34 6.28
C PHE A 46 13.81 3.46 7.81
N ASN A 47 14.07 4.65 8.34
CA ASN A 47 14.19 4.80 9.78
C ASN A 47 12.85 5.20 10.39
N ASN A 48 12.16 4.21 10.96
CA ASN A 48 10.91 4.35 11.73
C ASN A 48 11.02 5.23 12.99
N SER A 49 12.18 5.84 13.26
CA SER A 49 12.35 6.73 14.42
C SER A 49 11.89 8.18 14.17
N HIS A 50 11.33 8.50 13.01
CA HIS A 50 10.89 9.86 12.69
C HIS A 50 9.50 9.88 12.06
N ASN A 51 8.64 10.71 12.63
CA ASN A 51 7.35 11.05 12.04
C ASN A 51 7.58 11.83 10.74
N TYR A 52 6.59 11.84 9.85
CA TYR A 52 6.69 12.64 8.62
C TYR A 52 6.84 14.14 8.95
N GLY A 53 7.34 14.91 7.98
CA GLY A 53 7.49 16.35 8.13
C GLY A 53 6.15 17.08 8.06
N LYS A 54 6.15 18.31 8.58
CA LYS A 54 4.99 19.21 8.56
C LYS A 54 4.97 20.11 7.34
N ASN A 55 3.80 20.61 6.94
CA ASN A 55 3.60 21.50 5.80
C ASN A 55 4.17 20.93 4.48
N MET A 56 4.07 19.61 4.32
CA MET A 56 4.56 18.90 3.14
C MET A 56 3.51 18.93 2.02
N ASN A 57 3.98 18.90 0.78
CA ASN A 57 3.16 18.73 -0.41
C ASN A 57 3.99 17.95 -1.44
N CYS A 58 3.92 16.62 -1.33
CA CYS A 58 4.72 15.69 -2.09
C CYS A 58 3.89 15.09 -3.21
N ILE A 59 4.44 14.97 -4.42
CA ILE A 59 3.76 14.32 -5.55
C ILE A 59 4.65 13.24 -6.15
N TRP A 60 4.12 12.03 -6.30
CA TRP A 60 4.75 10.92 -7.02
C TRP A 60 3.90 10.51 -8.21
N ARG A 61 4.55 10.08 -9.29
CA ARG A 61 3.90 9.57 -10.50
C ARG A 61 4.48 8.21 -10.83
N VAL A 62 3.64 7.19 -10.80
CA VAL A 62 4.00 5.83 -11.20
C VAL A 62 3.48 5.59 -12.61
N GLN A 63 4.34 5.03 -13.46
CA GLN A 63 4.01 4.71 -14.84
C GLN A 63 4.31 3.24 -15.12
N ALA A 64 3.26 2.45 -15.28
CA ALA A 64 3.34 1.07 -15.74
C ALA A 64 3.68 0.98 -17.25
N PRO A 65 4.17 -0.19 -17.71
CA PRO A 65 4.22 -0.56 -19.11
C PRO A 65 2.86 -0.43 -19.80
N GLU A 66 2.90 -0.39 -21.12
CA GLU A 66 1.68 -0.38 -21.93
C GLU A 66 0.85 -1.66 -21.71
N GLY A 67 -0.45 -1.51 -21.47
CA GLY A 67 -1.36 -2.62 -21.19
C GLY A 67 -1.35 -3.13 -19.74
N GLN A 68 -0.64 -2.46 -18.83
CA GLN A 68 -0.63 -2.76 -17.41
C GLN A 68 -1.12 -1.58 -16.57
N ASN A 69 -1.48 -1.89 -15.34
CA ASN A 69 -2.01 -1.01 -14.32
C ASN A 69 -1.02 -0.95 -13.15
N VAL A 70 -1.17 0.06 -12.29
CA VAL A 70 -0.36 0.22 -11.08
C VAL A 70 -1.18 -0.24 -9.88
N GLU A 71 -0.73 -1.30 -9.22
CA GLU A 71 -1.22 -1.71 -7.90
C GLU A 71 -0.35 -1.06 -6.81
N LEU A 72 -0.96 -0.45 -5.80
CA LEU A 72 -0.33 0.18 -4.65
C LEU A 72 -0.80 -0.51 -3.37
N VAL A 73 0.16 -0.95 -2.55
CA VAL A 73 -0.09 -1.60 -1.27
C VAL A 73 0.72 -0.95 -0.17
N ALA A 74 0.19 -0.90 1.06
CA ALA A 74 0.91 -0.38 2.22
C ALA A 74 1.50 -1.52 3.04
N LYS A 75 2.77 -1.38 3.45
CA LYS A 75 3.32 -2.16 4.56
C LYS A 75 2.88 -1.56 5.89
N ASP A 76 3.05 -0.25 6.00
CA ASP A 76 2.66 0.57 7.14
C ASP A 76 1.90 1.78 6.62
N PHE A 77 0.87 2.19 7.36
CA PHE A 77 0.08 3.38 7.11
C PHE A 77 -0.42 3.93 8.44
N ASP A 78 0.01 5.14 8.79
CA ASP A 78 -0.31 5.86 10.01
C ASP A 78 -0.18 7.36 9.71
N VAL A 79 -1.28 7.94 9.26
CA VAL A 79 -1.43 9.36 8.92
C VAL A 79 -2.48 9.94 9.87
N GLU A 80 -2.37 11.22 10.26
CA GLU A 80 -3.31 11.84 11.21
C GLU A 80 -4.77 11.55 10.85
N ALA A 81 -5.49 10.88 11.75
CA ALA A 81 -6.87 10.48 11.52
C ALA A 81 -7.83 11.68 11.67
N ASP A 82 -8.66 11.90 10.66
CA ASP A 82 -9.76 12.89 10.65
C ASP A 82 -10.93 12.35 9.83
N PRO A 83 -12.20 12.59 10.21
CA PRO A 83 -13.38 12.06 9.50
C PRO A 83 -13.47 12.42 8.01
N SER A 84 -12.78 13.46 7.56
CA SER A 84 -12.71 13.87 6.15
C SER A 84 -11.28 13.91 5.60
N CYS A 85 -10.33 13.37 6.36
CA CYS A 85 -8.90 13.49 6.13
C CYS A 85 -8.50 14.94 5.81
N GLY A 86 -9.03 15.90 6.58
CA GLY A 86 -8.91 17.34 6.30
C GLY A 86 -7.54 17.94 6.60
N TYR A 87 -6.78 17.34 7.51
CA TYR A 87 -5.47 17.80 7.96
C TYR A 87 -4.35 17.15 7.14
N ASP A 88 -3.91 15.96 7.55
CA ASP A 88 -2.93 15.17 6.81
C ASP A 88 -3.62 14.09 5.96
N TYR A 89 -3.15 13.89 4.73
CA TYR A 89 -3.74 12.91 3.84
C TYR A 89 -2.84 12.47 2.71
N VAL A 90 -3.07 11.24 2.27
CA VAL A 90 -2.65 10.73 0.97
C VAL A 90 -3.86 10.77 0.05
N GLU A 91 -3.74 11.32 -1.15
CA GLU A 91 -4.77 11.22 -2.19
C GLU A 91 -4.19 10.60 -3.45
N LEU A 92 -4.96 9.71 -4.07
CA LEU A 92 -4.58 8.96 -5.26
C LEU A 92 -5.42 9.41 -6.45
N PHE A 93 -4.81 9.50 -7.62
CA PHE A 93 -5.48 9.87 -8.86
C PHE A 93 -5.16 8.86 -9.97
N ASP A 94 -6.18 8.43 -10.69
CA ASP A 94 -6.10 7.46 -11.79
C ASP A 94 -5.60 8.12 -13.08
N GLY A 95 -4.33 8.50 -13.08
CA GLY A 95 -3.81 9.49 -14.00
C GLY A 95 -2.35 9.83 -13.82
N ASP A 96 -1.83 10.58 -14.78
CA ASP A 96 -0.48 11.16 -14.74
C ASP A 96 -0.44 12.52 -13.99
N SER A 97 -1.57 12.98 -13.45
CA SER A 97 -1.65 14.23 -12.69
C SER A 97 -2.77 14.24 -11.67
N VAL A 98 -2.72 15.23 -10.76
CA VAL A 98 -3.75 15.53 -9.75
C VAL A 98 -5.07 16.06 -10.33
N ASN A 99 -5.17 16.23 -11.65
CA ASN A 99 -6.42 16.61 -12.32
C ASN A 99 -7.19 15.39 -12.84
N ALA A 100 -6.63 14.19 -12.70
CA ALA A 100 -7.29 12.96 -13.09
C ALA A 100 -8.37 12.55 -12.06
N PRO A 101 -9.22 11.57 -12.36
CA PRO A 101 -10.21 11.07 -11.39
C PRO A 101 -9.54 10.65 -10.08
N SER A 102 -10.07 11.13 -8.95
CA SER A 102 -9.58 10.72 -7.62
C SER A 102 -10.04 9.29 -7.34
N LEU A 103 -9.09 8.46 -6.91
CA LEU A 103 -9.33 7.10 -6.40
C LEU A 103 -9.60 7.10 -4.89
N GLY A 104 -9.55 8.28 -4.25
CA GLY A 104 -9.86 8.45 -2.84
C GLY A 104 -8.78 9.20 -2.07
N LYS A 105 -9.18 9.68 -0.90
CA LYS A 105 -8.38 10.41 0.07
C LYS A 105 -8.30 9.59 1.36
N PHE A 106 -7.08 9.36 1.85
CA PHE A 106 -6.76 8.37 2.87
C PHE A 106 -5.99 8.99 4.02
N CYS A 107 -6.37 8.64 5.24
CA CYS A 107 -5.71 8.98 6.50
C CYS A 107 -6.06 7.92 7.56
N GLY A 108 -5.49 8.02 8.77
CA GLY A 108 -5.65 7.02 9.82
C GLY A 108 -4.62 5.90 9.74
N SER A 109 -4.96 4.73 10.31
CA SER A 109 -4.03 3.61 10.49
C SER A 109 -4.29 2.40 9.57
N VAL A 110 -5.25 2.51 8.65
CA VAL A 110 -5.65 1.42 7.75
C VAL A 110 -5.55 1.92 6.31
N PHE A 111 -4.94 1.10 5.45
CA PHE A 111 -4.90 1.34 4.01
C PHE A 111 -5.21 0.02 3.28
N LYS A 112 -6.27 0.04 2.46
CA LYS A 112 -6.63 -1.09 1.60
C LYS A 112 -5.85 -0.97 0.27
N PRO A 113 -5.34 -2.08 -0.31
CA PRO A 113 -4.72 -2.08 -1.64
C PRO A 113 -5.56 -1.38 -2.72
N ILE A 114 -4.92 -0.63 -3.60
CA ILE A 114 -5.60 0.12 -4.70
C ILE A 114 -4.89 -0.16 -6.02
N SER A 115 -5.65 -0.37 -7.10
CA SER A 115 -5.10 -0.40 -8.46
C SER A 115 -5.68 0.72 -9.31
N SER A 116 -4.85 1.33 -10.16
CA SER A 116 -5.31 2.20 -11.24
C SER A 116 -6.06 1.42 -12.32
N THR A 117 -6.91 2.07 -13.10
CA THR A 117 -7.57 1.44 -14.27
C THR A 117 -6.72 1.55 -15.53
N GLN A 118 -5.67 2.37 -15.48
CA GLN A 118 -4.73 2.62 -16.58
C GLN A 118 -3.28 2.57 -16.09
N ARG A 119 -2.33 2.82 -17.00
CA ARG A 119 -0.89 2.73 -16.72
C ARG A 119 -0.32 3.84 -15.84
N TYR A 120 -1.11 4.80 -15.36
CA TYR A 120 -0.62 5.90 -14.54
C TYR A 120 -1.37 5.97 -13.23
N LEU A 121 -0.62 6.15 -12.14
CA LEU A 121 -1.15 6.45 -10.82
C LEU A 121 -0.37 7.65 -10.26
N THR A 122 -1.09 8.69 -9.86
CA THR A 122 -0.50 9.86 -9.21
C THR A 122 -0.88 9.85 -7.74
N LEU A 123 0.13 9.98 -6.86
CA LEU A 123 -0.05 10.09 -5.42
C LEU A 123 0.34 11.49 -4.98
N ILE A 124 -0.50 12.15 -4.18
CA ILE A 124 -0.13 13.34 -3.42
C ILE A 124 -0.16 13.04 -1.92
N PHE A 125 0.82 13.56 -1.18
CA PHE A 125 0.82 13.55 0.28
C PHE A 125 0.94 14.98 0.80
N VAL A 126 -0.07 15.42 1.55
CA VAL A 126 -0.15 16.77 2.10
C VAL A 126 -0.20 16.67 3.62
N THR A 127 0.55 17.54 4.29
CA THR A 127 0.54 17.63 5.76
C THR A 127 0.37 19.06 6.25
N ASP A 128 -0.24 19.21 7.42
CA ASP A 128 -0.42 20.49 8.11
C ASP A 128 0.75 20.79 9.09
N ASP A 129 0.58 21.72 10.03
CA ASP A 129 1.62 22.08 11.00
C ASP A 129 1.58 21.34 12.36
N ASN A 130 0.63 20.42 12.56
CA ASN A 130 0.37 19.71 13.80
C ASN A 130 0.39 18.17 13.61
N GLN A 131 0.41 17.44 14.74
CA GLN A 131 0.10 16.00 14.84
C GLN A 131 0.70 15.06 13.77
N GLN A 132 2.02 15.10 13.60
CA GLN A 132 2.67 14.17 12.69
C GLN A 132 2.71 12.75 13.26
N GLN A 133 2.36 11.76 12.43
CA GLN A 133 2.37 10.34 12.73
C GLN A 133 3.55 9.61 12.05
N THR A 134 3.64 8.28 12.16
CA THR A 134 4.78 7.52 11.61
C THR A 134 4.81 7.46 10.08
N GLY A 135 3.67 7.75 9.43
CA GLY A 135 3.56 7.92 7.99
C GLY A 135 3.23 6.64 7.25
N PHE A 136 3.77 6.49 6.05
CA PHE A 136 3.47 5.33 5.22
C PHE A 136 4.70 4.78 4.51
N VAL A 137 4.62 3.48 4.21
CA VAL A 137 5.53 2.79 3.30
C VAL A 137 4.68 2.05 2.27
N PHE A 138 4.55 2.65 1.09
CA PHE A 138 3.89 2.01 -0.04
C PHE A 138 4.86 1.22 -0.90
N PHE A 139 4.38 0.11 -1.42
CA PHE A 139 4.99 -0.62 -2.52
C PHE A 139 4.04 -0.56 -3.71
N TYR A 140 4.59 -0.31 -4.90
CA TYR A 140 3.84 -0.43 -6.14
C TYR A 140 4.32 -1.62 -6.95
N ASN A 141 3.41 -2.27 -7.68
CA ASN A 141 3.67 -3.31 -8.65
C ASN A 141 2.85 -3.05 -9.92
N PHE A 142 3.21 -3.70 -11.02
CA PHE A 142 2.41 -3.64 -12.24
C PHE A 142 1.65 -4.94 -12.44
N THR A 143 0.37 -4.79 -12.77
CA THR A 143 -0.60 -5.87 -12.91
C THR A 143 -1.42 -5.69 -14.19
N THR A 144 -1.97 -6.76 -14.73
CA THR A 144 -2.99 -6.73 -15.79
C THR A 144 -4.40 -6.77 -15.23
N GLU A 145 -4.53 -6.99 -13.92
CA GLU A 145 -5.80 -7.08 -13.21
C GLU A 145 -6.08 -5.76 -12.50
N VAL A 146 -7.32 -5.29 -12.61
CA VAL A 146 -7.80 -4.18 -11.80
C VAL A 146 -8.41 -4.81 -10.55
N ILE A 147 -7.76 -4.69 -9.40
CA ILE A 147 -8.37 -5.13 -8.11
C ILE A 147 -9.56 -4.25 -7.70
N HIS A 148 -9.81 -3.19 -8.46
CA HIS A 148 -10.90 -2.24 -8.30
C HIS A 148 -11.60 -1.96 -9.64
N SER A 149 -12.46 -2.88 -10.10
CA SER A 149 -13.78 -2.39 -10.48
C SER A 149 -14.48 -2.01 -9.18
N CYS A 150 -15.31 -0.96 -9.17
CA CYS A 150 -16.00 -0.47 -7.98
C CYS A 150 -16.38 -1.59 -7.00
N LEU A 151 -16.23 -1.33 -5.69
CA LEU A 151 -16.51 -2.31 -4.62
C LEU A 151 -17.83 -3.05 -4.90
N ASP A 152 -18.02 -4.26 -4.37
CA ASP A 152 -19.24 -5.04 -4.62
C ASP A 152 -20.53 -4.26 -4.24
N ASN A 153 -20.41 -3.32 -3.29
CA ASN A 153 -21.45 -2.38 -2.86
C ASN A 153 -21.41 -1.00 -3.57
N GLN A 154 -20.62 -0.83 -4.62
CA GLN A 154 -20.49 0.40 -5.40
C GLN A 154 -20.87 0.20 -6.88
N PHE A 155 -21.57 1.19 -7.42
CA PHE A 155 -21.89 1.27 -8.84
C PHE A 155 -20.77 2.01 -9.60
N ALA A 156 -20.32 1.39 -10.69
CA ALA A 156 -19.37 1.98 -11.62
C ALA A 156 -20.06 2.92 -12.61
N CYS A 157 -19.81 4.21 -12.44
CA CYS A 157 -20.23 5.25 -13.36
C CYS A 157 -19.52 5.10 -14.71
N THR A 158 -20.12 5.64 -15.77
CA THR A 158 -19.56 5.58 -17.13
C THR A 158 -18.26 6.40 -17.25
N ASN A 159 -18.11 7.43 -16.43
CA ASN A 159 -16.89 8.23 -16.28
C ASN A 159 -15.80 7.59 -15.40
N GLY A 160 -16.03 6.37 -14.88
CA GLY A 160 -15.08 5.63 -14.04
C GLY A 160 -15.14 5.98 -12.55
N ARG A 161 -16.06 6.86 -12.13
CA ARG A 161 -16.33 7.11 -10.71
C ARG A 161 -17.03 5.90 -10.09
N CYS A 162 -16.74 5.62 -8.83
CA CYS A 162 -17.49 4.67 -8.03
C CYS A 162 -18.38 5.42 -7.05
N ILE A 163 -19.67 5.14 -7.07
CA ILE A 163 -20.64 5.65 -6.10
C ILE A 163 -21.25 4.47 -5.34
N SER A 164 -21.87 4.70 -4.19
CA SER A 164 -22.59 3.62 -3.51
C SER A 164 -23.66 3.01 -4.42
N THR A 165 -23.85 1.70 -4.39
CA THR A 165 -25.00 1.03 -5.05
C THR A 165 -26.35 1.55 -4.56
N THR A 166 -26.40 2.16 -3.36
CA THR A 166 -27.60 2.83 -2.86
C THR A 166 -27.94 4.11 -3.62
N TYR A 167 -26.94 4.73 -4.25
CA TYR A 167 -27.07 5.92 -5.10
C TYR A 167 -27.32 5.56 -6.57
N LYS A 168 -27.49 4.26 -6.87
CA LYS A 168 -27.92 3.83 -8.19
C LYS A 168 -29.44 3.79 -8.23
N CYS A 169 -30.04 4.52 -9.15
CA CYS A 169 -31.49 4.56 -9.33
C CYS A 169 -32.23 5.13 -8.12
N ASP A 170 -31.63 6.10 -7.43
CA ASP A 170 -32.25 6.81 -6.30
C ASP A 170 -32.87 8.15 -6.73
N GLY A 171 -32.61 8.58 -7.96
CA GLY A 171 -33.19 9.75 -8.60
C GLY A 171 -32.29 10.98 -8.58
N ASP A 172 -31.08 10.90 -8.04
CA ASP A 172 -30.07 11.96 -8.02
C ASP A 172 -28.89 11.59 -8.96
N ASP A 173 -28.26 12.60 -9.60
CA ASP A 173 -27.07 12.40 -10.44
C ASP A 173 -25.81 12.41 -9.56
N ASP A 174 -25.56 11.29 -8.90
CA ASP A 174 -24.38 11.07 -8.07
C ASP A 174 -23.16 10.72 -8.92
N CYS A 175 -23.33 10.18 -10.11
CA CYS A 175 -22.22 9.93 -11.02
C CYS A 175 -21.65 11.19 -11.68
N LEU A 176 -22.37 12.32 -11.68
CA LEU A 176 -22.08 13.57 -12.41
C LEU A 176 -22.04 13.42 -13.94
N ASP A 177 -22.44 12.26 -14.43
CA ASP A 177 -22.60 11.91 -15.83
C ASP A 177 -23.92 11.17 -16.10
N ASP A 178 -24.82 11.14 -15.10
CA ASP A 178 -26.16 10.55 -15.13
C ASP A 178 -26.19 9.03 -15.38
N SER A 179 -25.06 8.32 -15.20
CA SER A 179 -24.95 6.90 -15.55
C SER A 179 -25.55 5.95 -14.50
N ASP A 180 -25.68 6.40 -13.26
CA ASP A 180 -26.37 5.77 -12.14
C ASP A 180 -27.88 5.72 -12.28
N GLU A 181 -28.45 6.71 -12.96
CA GLU A 181 -29.89 6.82 -13.21
C GLU A 181 -30.33 6.20 -14.55
N GLN A 182 -29.40 5.59 -15.28
CA GLN A 182 -29.68 4.93 -16.55
C GLN A 182 -30.03 3.46 -16.38
N ASN A 183 -31.06 3.01 -17.10
CA ASN A 183 -31.53 1.61 -17.14
C ASN A 183 -32.03 1.06 -15.79
N CYS A 184 -32.67 1.91 -15.00
CA CYS A 184 -33.29 1.52 -13.74
C CYS A 184 -34.49 0.56 -13.93
N PRO A 185 -34.59 -0.53 -13.12
CA PRO A 185 -35.75 -1.40 -13.15
C PRO A 185 -37.02 -0.62 -12.83
N ALA A 186 -38.07 -0.84 -13.63
CA ALA A 186 -39.37 -0.20 -13.41
C ALA A 186 -40.01 -0.74 -12.11
N GLY A 187 -39.76 -0.05 -10.98
CA GLY A 187 -40.35 -0.36 -9.68
C GLY A 187 -39.46 -0.20 -8.43
N GLY A 188 -38.27 0.38 -8.54
CA GLY A 188 -37.33 0.56 -7.40
C GLY A 188 -37.74 1.65 -6.40
N GLY A 189 -38.86 1.48 -5.71
CA GLY A 189 -39.22 2.27 -4.54
C GLY A 189 -39.58 1.36 -3.37
N SER A 190 -38.70 1.33 -2.36
CA SER A 190 -38.90 0.96 -0.93
C SER A 190 -39.74 -0.30 -0.56
N GLY A 191 -39.12 -1.27 0.14
CA GLY A 191 -39.75 -1.94 1.29
C GLY A 191 -39.73 -3.48 1.43
N THR A 192 -39.10 -3.94 2.54
CA THR A 192 -39.52 -4.97 3.53
C THR A 192 -39.25 -6.50 3.40
N ASN A 193 -38.63 -7.02 4.47
CA ASN A 193 -38.83 -8.28 5.25
C ASN A 193 -38.41 -9.69 4.73
N GLY A 194 -37.46 -10.33 5.45
CA GLY A 194 -37.73 -11.57 6.21
C GLY A 194 -36.85 -12.83 6.00
N GLY A 195 -35.94 -13.13 6.95
CA GLY A 195 -35.82 -14.45 7.58
C GLY A 195 -34.56 -15.31 7.34
N SER A 196 -33.63 -15.33 8.31
CA SER A 196 -32.97 -16.50 8.95
C SER A 196 -31.88 -15.98 9.90
N GLY A 197 -31.83 -16.44 11.16
CA GLY A 197 -30.92 -15.95 12.21
C GLY A 197 -29.46 -16.38 12.08
N ALA A 198 -28.91 -16.28 10.89
CA ALA A 198 -27.48 -16.30 10.62
C ALA A 198 -27.27 -15.33 9.45
N CYS A 199 -26.33 -14.40 9.59
CA CYS A 199 -25.95 -13.51 8.51
C CYS A 199 -25.54 -14.32 7.28
N ALA A 200 -25.67 -13.73 6.09
CA ALA A 200 -25.24 -14.37 4.87
C ALA A 200 -23.73 -14.74 4.94
N ALA A 201 -23.26 -15.64 4.07
CA ALA A 201 -21.88 -16.15 4.16
C ALA A 201 -20.81 -15.04 3.99
N ASP A 202 -21.24 -13.94 3.37
CA ASP A 202 -20.57 -12.70 3.04
C ASP A 202 -20.83 -11.55 4.03
N GLU A 203 -21.55 -11.79 5.12
CA GLU A 203 -21.84 -10.79 6.15
C GLU A 203 -21.17 -11.15 7.50
N PHE A 204 -20.84 -10.13 8.30
CA PHE A 204 -20.35 -10.27 9.67
C PHE A 204 -21.50 -10.04 10.65
N THR A 205 -21.57 -10.88 11.69
CA THR A 205 -22.58 -10.77 12.75
C THR A 205 -22.04 -9.94 13.91
N CYS A 206 -22.63 -8.76 14.13
CA CYS A 206 -22.34 -7.91 15.27
C CYS A 206 -22.83 -8.52 16.59
N PRO A 207 -22.35 -8.03 17.75
CA PRO A 207 -22.74 -8.56 19.06
C PRO A 207 -24.21 -8.39 19.43
N ASP A 208 -24.92 -7.49 18.75
CA ASP A 208 -26.36 -7.26 18.90
C ASP A 208 -27.21 -8.08 17.92
N ASP A 209 -26.58 -9.05 17.24
CA ASP A 209 -27.16 -9.91 16.19
C ASP A 209 -27.54 -9.14 14.90
N SER A 210 -27.09 -7.90 14.71
CA SER A 210 -27.14 -7.22 13.42
C SER A 210 -26.11 -7.79 12.45
N CYS A 211 -26.38 -7.67 11.16
CA CYS A 211 -25.49 -8.10 10.10
C CYS A 211 -24.95 -6.86 9.39
N ILE A 212 -23.63 -6.77 9.32
CA ILE A 212 -22.93 -5.79 8.51
C ILE A 212 -22.22 -6.50 7.37
N ASP A 213 -21.91 -5.77 6.32
CA ASP A 213 -21.08 -6.29 5.25
C ASP A 213 -19.69 -6.68 5.81
N ARG A 214 -19.07 -7.73 5.27
CA ARG A 214 -17.70 -8.08 5.68
C ARG A 214 -16.68 -7.02 5.27
N ASP A 215 -17.00 -6.16 4.31
CA ASP A 215 -16.15 -5.04 3.91
C ASP A 215 -16.14 -3.89 4.93
N TRP A 216 -17.19 -3.83 5.76
CA TRP A 216 -17.38 -2.92 6.92
C TRP A 216 -16.68 -3.44 8.18
N LEU A 217 -15.91 -4.52 8.03
CA LEU A 217 -15.10 -5.06 9.10
C LEU A 217 -13.72 -4.43 9.04
N CYS A 218 -13.39 -3.60 10.02
CA CYS A 218 -12.07 -2.98 10.18
C CYS A 218 -11.74 -1.93 9.11
N ASP A 219 -12.75 -1.18 8.69
CA ASP A 219 -12.63 -0.10 7.73
C ASP A 219 -12.53 1.29 8.38
N GLY A 220 -12.63 1.35 9.71
CA GLY A 220 -12.48 2.56 10.52
C GLY A 220 -13.79 3.22 10.89
N ASP A 221 -14.92 2.73 10.39
CA ASP A 221 -16.26 3.20 10.73
C ASP A 221 -16.95 2.23 11.72
N ASP A 222 -17.85 2.76 12.55
CA ASP A 222 -18.59 1.98 13.56
C ASP A 222 -19.94 1.53 12.99
N ASP A 223 -19.92 0.47 12.18
CA ASP A 223 -21.08 -0.08 11.50
C ASP A 223 -21.90 -1.02 12.40
N CYS A 224 -21.25 -1.65 13.38
CA CYS A 224 -21.92 -2.39 14.46
C CYS A 224 -22.57 -1.48 15.52
N GLY A 225 -22.25 -0.18 15.54
CA GLY A 225 -22.71 0.80 16.54
C GLY A 225 -22.13 0.65 17.95
N ASP A 226 -21.30 -0.37 18.19
CA ASP A 226 -20.56 -0.62 19.43
C ASP A 226 -19.04 -0.82 19.21
N GLY A 227 -18.58 -0.55 17.98
CA GLY A 227 -17.24 -0.71 17.45
C GLY A 227 -16.73 -2.14 17.45
N ALA A 228 -17.60 -3.15 17.41
CA ALA A 228 -17.18 -4.55 17.45
C ALA A 228 -16.50 -5.05 16.18
N ASP A 229 -16.94 -4.53 15.04
CA ASP A 229 -16.24 -4.55 13.77
C ASP A 229 -14.82 -3.98 13.88
N GLU A 230 -14.65 -2.84 14.54
CA GLU A 230 -13.36 -2.14 14.65
C GLU A 230 -12.46 -2.64 15.79
N LYS A 231 -12.92 -3.63 16.57
CA LYS A 231 -12.11 -4.18 17.67
C LYS A 231 -10.91 -4.93 17.12
N VAL A 232 -9.72 -4.58 17.61
CA VAL A 232 -8.44 -5.24 17.29
C VAL A 232 -8.52 -6.77 17.34
N THR A 233 -9.30 -7.37 18.24
CA THR A 233 -9.50 -8.83 18.31
C THR A 233 -10.30 -9.40 17.14
N THR A 234 -11.31 -8.67 16.66
CA THR A 234 -12.15 -8.99 15.51
C THR A 234 -11.37 -8.78 14.20
N CYS A 235 -10.66 -7.65 14.11
CA CYS A 235 -9.78 -7.32 12.99
C CYS A 235 -8.58 -8.25 12.83
N ARG A 236 -8.05 -8.80 13.92
CA ARG A 236 -7.01 -9.83 13.86
C ARG A 236 -7.49 -11.13 13.22
N THR A 237 -8.80 -11.38 13.22
CA THR A 237 -9.41 -12.57 12.60
C THR A 237 -10.00 -12.30 11.22
N HIS A 238 -10.13 -11.03 10.81
CA HIS A 238 -10.83 -10.64 9.59
C HIS A 238 -10.17 -9.56 8.73
N SER A 239 -8.98 -9.06 9.08
CA SER A 239 -8.06 -8.47 8.12
C SER A 239 -7.31 -9.63 7.43
N PRO A 240 -7.67 -10.05 6.20
CA PRO A 240 -7.32 -11.40 5.76
C PRO A 240 -5.85 -11.56 5.38
N VAL A 241 -5.16 -10.45 5.10
CA VAL A 241 -4.06 -10.51 4.16
C VAL A 241 -2.68 -10.55 4.86
N GLN A 242 -2.51 -9.85 5.99
CA GLN A 242 -1.23 -9.78 6.73
C GLN A 242 -1.22 -10.57 8.06
N ALA A 243 -2.37 -10.84 8.69
CA ALA A 243 -2.42 -11.47 10.02
C ALA A 243 -1.87 -12.91 10.02
N ALA A 244 -1.96 -13.61 8.89
CA ALA A 244 -1.42 -14.96 8.69
C ALA A 244 0.13 -15.00 8.65
N CYS A 245 0.78 -13.85 8.46
CA CYS A 245 2.20 -13.75 8.15
C CYS A 245 3.11 -13.76 9.39
N GLY A 246 2.53 -13.68 10.60
CA GLY A 246 3.27 -13.66 11.86
C GLY A 246 4.01 -12.33 12.09
N ASN A 247 5.20 -12.39 12.70
CA ASN A 247 6.03 -11.21 12.87
C ASN A 247 6.65 -10.78 11.53
N THR A 248 6.33 -9.58 11.09
CA THR A 248 6.83 -9.04 9.82
C THR A 248 8.10 -8.20 9.98
N ASP A 249 8.42 -7.73 11.18
CA ASP A 249 9.58 -6.86 11.40
C ASP A 249 10.73 -7.69 11.98
N LEU A 250 11.74 -7.92 11.15
CA LEU A 250 12.82 -8.87 11.39
C LEU A 250 14.12 -8.13 11.62
N THR A 251 14.57 -8.10 12.87
CA THR A 251 15.81 -7.41 13.26
C THR A 251 16.95 -8.38 13.57
N GLY A 252 18.19 -7.95 13.35
CA GLY A 252 19.39 -8.69 13.73
C GLY A 252 20.28 -9.11 12.55
N THR A 253 21.10 -10.14 12.73
CA THR A 253 22.12 -10.56 11.75
C THR A 253 21.74 -11.78 10.92
N ALA A 254 20.67 -12.48 11.28
CA ALA A 254 20.13 -13.58 10.50
C ALA A 254 18.69 -13.87 10.91
N GLY A 255 17.94 -14.51 10.03
CA GLY A 255 16.59 -14.96 10.32
C GLY A 255 16.02 -15.88 9.25
N THR A 256 14.78 -16.28 9.47
CA THR A 256 14.03 -17.15 8.54
C THR A 256 12.66 -16.56 8.30
N ILE A 257 12.24 -16.51 7.04
CA ILE A 257 10.88 -16.17 6.61
C ILE A 257 10.25 -17.44 6.03
N LYS A 258 8.96 -17.62 6.29
CA LYS A 258 8.17 -18.73 5.75
C LYS A 258 6.83 -18.19 5.26
N SER A 259 6.27 -18.81 4.23
CA SER A 259 4.86 -18.61 3.91
C SER A 259 3.98 -19.01 5.10
N PRO A 260 2.77 -18.43 5.24
CA PRO A 260 1.82 -18.89 6.25
C PRO A 260 1.59 -20.40 6.15
N ASN A 261 1.38 -21.06 7.29
CA ASN A 261 1.19 -22.50 7.44
C ASN A 261 2.34 -23.42 7.03
N TYR A 262 3.46 -22.89 6.52
CA TYR A 262 4.59 -23.72 6.06
C TYR A 262 5.05 -24.74 7.13
N PRO A 263 5.19 -26.03 6.79
CA PRO A 263 5.30 -26.59 5.43
C PRO A 263 3.97 -27.07 4.80
N SER A 264 2.83 -26.71 5.38
CA SER A 264 1.51 -26.93 4.77
C SER A 264 1.19 -25.79 3.79
N ASN A 265 0.12 -25.96 3.01
CA ASN A 265 -0.24 -24.98 2.00
C ASN A 265 -0.57 -23.61 2.61
N TYR A 266 -0.11 -22.54 1.94
CA TYR A 266 -0.51 -21.18 2.30
C TYR A 266 -2.01 -20.96 2.03
N PRO A 267 -2.67 -19.99 2.67
CA PRO A 267 -4.03 -19.56 2.33
C PRO A 267 -4.10 -18.74 1.03
N ASN A 268 -5.27 -18.69 0.41
CA ASN A 268 -5.62 -17.71 -0.63
C ASN A 268 -5.65 -16.29 -0.06
N ASP A 269 -5.60 -15.29 -0.94
CA ASP A 269 -5.81 -13.86 -0.66
C ASP A 269 -4.84 -13.34 0.41
N VAL A 270 -3.57 -13.74 0.30
CA VAL A 270 -2.50 -13.38 1.24
C VAL A 270 -1.55 -12.36 0.63
N LEU A 271 -1.13 -11.38 1.42
CA LEU A 271 -0.09 -10.39 1.12
C LEU A 271 0.75 -10.21 2.37
N CYS A 272 1.83 -10.96 2.45
CA CYS A 272 2.83 -10.78 3.48
C CYS A 272 3.89 -9.81 3.01
N ILE A 273 4.17 -8.77 3.80
CA ILE A 273 5.30 -7.89 3.58
C ILE A 273 6.19 -7.93 4.82
N TYR A 274 7.34 -8.58 4.71
CA TYR A 274 8.35 -8.68 5.77
C TYR A 274 9.40 -7.60 5.60
N HIS A 275 9.75 -6.90 6.67
CA HIS A 275 10.79 -5.89 6.71
C HIS A 275 12.00 -6.41 7.48
N ILE A 276 13.13 -6.60 6.78
CA ILE A 276 14.40 -6.96 7.40
C ILE A 276 15.18 -5.68 7.71
N ILE A 277 15.59 -5.53 8.97
CA ILE A 277 16.42 -4.44 9.47
C ILE A 277 17.67 -5.05 10.12
N ALA A 278 18.75 -5.14 9.35
CA ALA A 278 20.03 -5.60 9.83
C ALA A 278 20.84 -4.47 10.51
N ASP A 279 21.82 -4.87 11.32
CA ASP A 279 22.71 -3.95 12.04
C ASP A 279 23.33 -2.91 11.10
N ALA A 280 23.55 -1.69 11.59
CA ALA A 280 24.06 -0.56 10.80
C ALA A 280 25.44 -0.78 10.15
N SER A 281 26.21 -1.78 10.58
CA SER A 281 27.48 -2.18 9.96
C SER A 281 27.33 -3.15 8.77
N THR A 282 26.10 -3.61 8.50
CA THR A 282 25.80 -4.54 7.41
C THR A 282 25.95 -3.84 6.07
N THR A 283 26.63 -4.50 5.13
CA THR A 283 26.83 -4.01 3.76
C THR A 283 26.01 -4.80 2.73
N SER A 284 25.62 -6.03 3.06
CA SER A 284 24.76 -6.87 2.22
C SER A 284 23.95 -7.88 3.03
N ILE A 285 22.81 -8.30 2.48
CA ILE A 285 21.98 -9.37 3.03
C ILE A 285 21.95 -10.53 2.02
N HIS A 286 22.36 -11.72 2.47
CA HIS A 286 22.33 -12.95 1.69
C HIS A 286 21.00 -13.68 1.87
N PHE A 287 20.35 -14.09 0.78
CA PHE A 287 19.12 -14.88 0.78
C PHE A 287 19.36 -16.29 0.24
N LYS A 288 18.79 -17.28 0.94
CA LYS A 288 18.83 -18.69 0.54
C LYS A 288 17.48 -19.36 0.75
N PHE A 289 16.83 -19.72 -0.35
CA PHE A 289 15.59 -20.48 -0.35
C PHE A 289 15.85 -21.96 -0.03
N ASP A 290 14.90 -22.59 0.66
CA ASP A 290 14.84 -24.03 0.83
C ASP A 290 14.53 -24.71 -0.52
N ASN A 291 14.99 -25.94 -0.71
CA ASN A 291 14.75 -26.71 -1.93
C ASN A 291 13.29 -27.15 -2.06
N SER A 292 12.50 -27.12 -1.00
CA SER A 292 11.04 -27.38 -1.04
C SER A 292 10.22 -26.12 -1.37
N PHE A 293 10.76 -25.23 -2.20
CA PHE A 293 10.03 -24.08 -2.76
C PHE A 293 8.92 -24.55 -3.70
N ASP A 294 7.70 -24.09 -3.46
CA ASP A 294 6.49 -24.55 -4.14
C ASP A 294 5.40 -23.48 -4.05
N VAL A 295 5.42 -22.53 -4.99
CA VAL A 295 4.43 -21.45 -5.16
C VAL A 295 3.72 -21.72 -6.49
N GLU A 296 2.45 -21.33 -6.64
CA GLU A 296 1.70 -21.55 -7.90
C GLU A 296 2.53 -21.16 -9.12
N ASP A 297 2.59 -22.05 -10.12
CA ASP A 297 3.47 -21.89 -11.28
C ASP A 297 2.75 -21.17 -12.42
N ASP A 298 3.34 -20.09 -12.91
CA ASP A 298 2.88 -19.32 -14.07
C ASP A 298 4.09 -18.73 -14.81
N ASP A 299 3.99 -18.62 -16.14
CA ASP A 299 5.08 -18.13 -16.99
C ASP A 299 5.53 -16.69 -16.64
N THR A 300 4.65 -15.91 -16.00
CA THR A 300 4.88 -14.52 -15.59
C THR A 300 4.84 -14.30 -14.08
N CYS A 301 4.51 -15.33 -13.30
CA CYS A 301 4.25 -15.25 -11.86
C CYS A 301 3.24 -14.14 -11.49
N GLN A 302 2.15 -14.02 -12.26
CA GLN A 302 1.13 -12.98 -12.05
C GLN A 302 0.13 -13.30 -10.94
N TYR A 303 -0.05 -14.58 -10.60
CA TYR A 303 -0.98 -15.05 -9.56
C TYR A 303 -0.28 -15.02 -8.20
N ASP A 304 0.45 -16.08 -7.87
CA ASP A 304 1.23 -16.16 -6.64
C ASP A 304 2.72 -15.88 -6.90
N TYR A 305 3.33 -15.07 -6.03
CA TYR A 305 4.75 -14.80 -6.15
C TYR A 305 5.40 -14.34 -4.85
N ILE A 306 6.70 -14.58 -4.75
CA ILE A 306 7.58 -13.89 -3.80
C ILE A 306 8.52 -12.94 -4.54
N LYS A 307 8.77 -11.78 -3.94
CA LYS A 307 9.64 -10.73 -4.49
C LYS A 307 10.41 -10.05 -3.37
N ILE A 308 11.67 -9.72 -3.63
CA ILE A 308 12.56 -9.06 -2.66
C ILE A 308 12.96 -7.69 -3.19
N THR A 309 12.82 -6.65 -2.37
CA THR A 309 13.12 -5.25 -2.71
C THR A 309 14.06 -4.64 -1.67
N THR A 310 14.85 -3.64 -2.04
CA THR A 310 15.79 -2.93 -1.14
C THR A 310 15.71 -1.40 -1.35
N ASP A 311 16.45 -0.62 -0.54
CA ASP A 311 16.66 0.83 -0.77
C ASP A 311 17.48 1.16 -2.02
N ASP A 312 18.12 0.17 -2.64
CA ASP A 312 18.97 0.44 -3.78
C ASP A 312 18.10 0.86 -4.99
N ALA A 313 18.40 2.03 -5.56
CA ALA A 313 17.80 2.53 -6.79
C ALA A 313 17.92 1.57 -8.00
N ASN A 314 18.68 0.47 -7.87
CA ASN A 314 18.81 -0.61 -8.83
C ASN A 314 18.08 -1.92 -8.45
N ALA A 315 17.16 -1.92 -7.48
CA ALA A 315 16.56 -3.11 -6.86
C ALA A 315 15.79 -4.08 -7.78
N ASN A 316 15.75 -3.87 -9.09
CA ASN A 316 14.88 -4.58 -10.06
C ASN A 316 15.20 -6.06 -10.39
N LYS A 317 15.82 -6.87 -9.51
CA LYS A 317 16.32 -8.20 -9.93
C LYS A 317 16.00 -9.40 -9.03
N HIS A 318 15.22 -9.26 -7.98
CA HIS A 318 15.00 -10.35 -7.01
C HIS A 318 13.55 -10.81 -6.95
N GLY A 319 12.99 -11.11 -8.13
CA GLY A 319 11.63 -11.64 -8.33
C GLY A 319 10.91 -10.96 -9.50
N PRO A 320 9.61 -11.26 -9.74
CA PRO A 320 8.81 -12.23 -8.99
C PRO A 320 9.34 -13.66 -9.16
N PHE A 321 9.18 -14.48 -8.12
CA PHE A 321 9.53 -15.91 -8.12
C PHE A 321 8.30 -16.74 -7.80
N CYS A 322 8.05 -17.77 -8.61
CA CYS A 322 6.95 -18.69 -8.48
C CYS A 322 7.36 -20.09 -9.01
N GLY A 323 6.45 -21.05 -8.99
CA GLY A 323 6.70 -22.43 -9.38
C GLY A 323 7.43 -23.27 -8.34
N THR A 324 7.98 -24.40 -8.78
CA THR A 324 8.57 -25.43 -7.87
C THR A 324 10.10 -25.40 -7.81
N THR A 325 10.74 -24.42 -8.43
CA THR A 325 12.21 -24.32 -8.48
C THR A 325 12.66 -23.14 -7.65
N ALA A 326 13.34 -23.42 -6.53
CA ALA A 326 13.88 -22.40 -5.65
C ALA A 326 14.87 -21.47 -6.41
N PRO A 327 14.80 -20.14 -6.20
CA PRO A 327 15.79 -19.21 -6.73
C PRO A 327 17.20 -19.55 -6.25
N THR A 328 18.20 -19.40 -7.12
CA THR A 328 19.60 -19.55 -6.72
C THR A 328 19.97 -18.53 -5.65
N PRO A 329 20.76 -18.87 -4.61
CA PRO A 329 21.12 -17.92 -3.56
C PRO A 329 21.77 -16.65 -4.09
N PHE A 330 21.41 -15.50 -3.52
CA PHE A 330 21.90 -14.19 -3.96
C PHE A 330 22.12 -13.22 -2.80
N ASN A 331 22.84 -12.13 -3.07
CA ASN A 331 23.03 -11.04 -2.11
C ASN A 331 22.30 -9.80 -2.63
N VAL A 332 21.70 -9.05 -1.71
CA VAL A 332 21.23 -7.70 -1.95
C VAL A 332 22.12 -6.70 -1.19
N PRO A 333 22.41 -5.52 -1.76
CA PRO A 333 23.18 -4.49 -1.08
C PRO A 333 22.34 -3.82 0.02
N GLY A 334 23.03 -3.21 0.98
CA GLY A 334 22.40 -2.47 2.07
C GLY A 334 22.17 -3.32 3.32
N ASN A 335 21.63 -2.67 4.36
CA ASN A 335 21.30 -3.30 5.64
C ASN A 335 19.80 -3.50 5.82
N GLN A 336 18.99 -3.25 4.79
CA GLN A 336 17.55 -3.44 4.85
C GLN A 336 17.00 -4.07 3.58
N ALA A 337 15.94 -4.85 3.72
CA ALA A 337 15.24 -5.48 2.60
C ALA A 337 13.77 -5.73 2.94
N PHE A 338 12.91 -5.71 1.94
CA PHE A 338 11.53 -6.17 2.05
C PHE A 338 11.34 -7.45 1.28
N VAL A 339 10.58 -8.39 1.86
CA VAL A 339 10.18 -9.62 1.20
C VAL A 339 8.65 -9.61 1.12
N MET A 340 8.13 -9.50 -0.09
CA MET A 340 6.70 -9.53 -0.38
C MET A 340 6.33 -10.92 -0.88
N PHE A 341 5.33 -11.54 -0.27
CA PHE A 341 4.65 -12.73 -0.78
C PHE A 341 3.18 -12.38 -1.03
N LYS A 342 2.72 -12.52 -2.27
CA LYS A 342 1.33 -12.34 -2.67
C LYS A 342 0.78 -13.68 -3.14
N ALA A 343 -0.43 -14.03 -2.71
CA ALA A 343 -1.21 -15.15 -3.21
C ALA A 343 -2.61 -14.67 -3.63
N ASP A 344 -3.11 -15.17 -4.74
CA ASP A 344 -4.42 -14.82 -5.28
C ASP A 344 -5.57 -15.58 -4.59
N GLY A 345 -6.80 -15.43 -5.09
CA GLY A 345 -8.00 -16.05 -4.52
C GLY A 345 -8.11 -17.56 -4.74
N SER A 346 -7.09 -18.20 -5.33
CA SER A 346 -7.13 -19.58 -5.79
C SER A 346 -5.78 -20.31 -5.71
N THR A 347 -5.79 -21.59 -6.12
CA THR A 347 -4.59 -22.45 -6.29
C THR A 347 -3.45 -22.31 -5.27
N VAL A 348 -3.63 -22.88 -4.07
CA VAL A 348 -2.57 -22.88 -3.05
C VAL A 348 -1.56 -24.02 -3.19
N SER A 349 -0.30 -23.72 -2.87
CA SER A 349 0.83 -24.68 -2.84
C SER A 349 1.52 -24.68 -1.47
N LYS A 350 2.56 -25.51 -1.25
CA LYS A 350 3.22 -25.62 0.09
C LYS A 350 3.92 -24.33 0.54
N GLY A 351 4.22 -23.44 -0.41
CA GLY A 351 4.87 -22.16 -0.21
C GLY A 351 6.39 -22.28 -0.11
N PHE A 352 6.98 -21.49 0.78
CA PHE A 352 8.43 -21.32 0.82
C PHE A 352 8.96 -21.18 2.24
N ARG A 353 10.26 -21.45 2.36
CA ARG A 353 11.11 -21.02 3.47
C ARG A 353 12.35 -20.37 2.89
N VAL A 354 12.71 -19.20 3.37
CA VAL A 354 13.93 -18.49 2.99
C VAL A 354 14.69 -18.06 4.23
N ASP A 355 15.99 -18.37 4.27
CA ASP A 355 16.91 -17.87 5.27
C ASP A 355 17.59 -16.61 4.75
N TRP A 356 17.77 -15.64 5.65
CA TRP A 356 18.55 -14.44 5.38
C TRP A 356 19.71 -14.30 6.38
N VAL A 357 20.84 -13.79 5.91
CA VAL A 357 22.03 -13.53 6.72
C VAL A 357 22.62 -12.18 6.34
N ALA A 358 22.80 -11.31 7.33
CA ALA A 358 23.47 -10.03 7.17
C ALA A 358 24.99 -10.22 7.20
N HIS A 359 25.68 -9.62 6.24
CA HIS A 359 27.13 -9.59 6.17
C HIS A 359 27.63 -8.16 6.34
N GLY A 360 28.51 -7.95 7.31
CA GLY A 360 29.30 -6.73 7.49
C GLY A 360 30.69 -6.86 6.86
N ASN A 361 31.42 -5.74 6.83
CA ASN A 361 32.84 -5.71 6.44
C ASN A 361 33.77 -6.33 7.48
#